data_AF-A0A3D0XG54-F1
#
_entry.id   AF-A0A3D0XG54-F1
#
_cell.length_a   1.000
_cell.length_b   1.000
_cell.length_c   1.000
_cell.angle_alpha   90.00
_cell.angle_beta   90.00
_cell.angle_gamma   90.00
#
_symmetry.space_group_name_H-M   'P 1'
#
loop_
_entity.id
_entity.type
_entity.pdbx_description
1 polymer ?
#
loop_
_entity_poly.entity_id
_entity_poly.type
_entity_poly.pdbx_seq_one_letter_code
_entity_poly.pdbx_strand_id
1 'polypeptide(L)'
;IAPTAPGPQKQGTGGEVILWERKAPGSWKPIKAITHDSPRNHAYVRRPLDAHPDFAAFWADGNPDRLSPSRLYFTDREGSGVWQLPETMEGPTAPPLRLY
;
A
#
# COMPACT_ATOMS: atom_id res chain seq x y z
N ILE A 1 6.38 -0.74 -6.81
CA ILE A 1 5.67 -0.50 -5.53
C ILE A 1 5.39 -1.85 -4.92
N ALA A 2 5.93 -2.14 -3.74
CA ALA A 2 5.80 -3.46 -3.12
C ALA A 2 5.97 -3.38 -1.58
N PRO A 3 5.36 -4.30 -0.80
CA PRO A 3 5.43 -4.30 0.66
C PRO A 3 6.68 -5.05 1.13
N THR A 4 7.85 -4.45 0.91
CA THR A 4 9.16 -5.11 1.05
C THR A 4 9.99 -4.60 2.22
N ALA A 5 9.59 -3.50 2.87
CA ALA A 5 10.25 -3.04 4.08
C ALA A 5 9.66 -3.74 5.31
N PRO A 6 10.42 -3.88 6.41
CA PRO A 6 9.90 -4.49 7.64
C PRO A 6 8.63 -3.78 8.12
N GLY A 7 7.62 -4.56 8.49
CA GLY A 7 6.40 -4.05 9.14
C GLY A 7 6.32 -4.45 10.62
N PRO A 8 5.24 -4.04 11.31
CA PRO A 8 5.04 -4.30 12.74
C PRO A 8 4.88 -5.78 13.09
N GLN A 9 4.29 -6.61 12.22
CA GLN A 9 4.12 -8.04 12.47
C GLN A 9 5.30 -8.82 11.89
N LYS A 10 6.29 -9.09 12.76
CA LYS A 10 7.50 -9.85 12.42
C LYS A 10 7.12 -11.25 11.96
N GLN A 11 7.80 -11.77 10.93
CA GLN A 11 7.53 -13.08 10.31
C GLN A 11 6.15 -13.19 9.61
N GLY A 12 5.29 -12.17 9.74
CA GLY A 12 4.09 -12.02 8.92
C GLY A 12 4.42 -11.74 7.46
N THR A 13 3.45 -11.98 6.58
CA THR A 13 3.60 -11.62 5.16
C THR A 13 3.62 -10.10 4.99
N GLY A 14 4.44 -9.62 4.07
CA GLY A 14 4.50 -8.21 3.69
C GLY A 14 5.19 -7.32 4.73
N GLY A 15 4.75 -6.07 4.82
CA GLY A 15 5.35 -5.05 5.66
C GLY A 15 5.04 -3.64 5.16
N GLU A 16 5.97 -2.70 5.27
CA GLU A 16 5.78 -1.34 4.74
C GLU A 16 5.96 -1.30 3.21
N VAL A 17 5.16 -0.45 2.56
CA VAL A 17 5.14 -0.29 1.11
C VAL A 17 6.24 0.66 0.67
N ILE A 18 7.07 0.19 -0.27
CA ILE A 18 8.19 0.94 -0.82
C ILE A 18 8.01 1.13 -2.33
N LEU A 19 8.33 2.34 -2.80
CA LEU A 19 8.52 2.63 -4.21
C LEU A 19 9.96 2.28 -4.60
N TRP A 20 10.08 1.43 -5.62
CA TRP A 20 11.34 0.97 -6.17
C TRP A 20 11.47 1.44 -7.61
N GLU A 21 12.68 1.85 -7.97
CA GLU A 21 13.05 2.19 -9.34
C GLU A 21 13.97 1.10 -9.90
N ARG A 22 13.69 0.64 -11.12
CA ARG A 22 14.55 -0.30 -11.83
C ARG A 22 15.77 0.45 -12.34
N LYS A 23 16.98 0.02 -11.96
CA LYS A 23 18.24 0.61 -12.45
C LYS A 23 18.83 -0.16 -13.64
N ALA A 24 18.65 -1.48 -13.65
CA ALA A 24 19.06 -2.37 -14.73
C ALA A 24 18.18 -3.63 -14.69
N PRO A 25 18.26 -4.54 -15.69
CA PRO A 25 17.62 -5.85 -15.56
C PRO A 25 18.05 -6.58 -14.30
N GLY A 26 17.08 -6.99 -13.48
CA GLY A 26 17.31 -7.64 -12.19
C GLY A 26 17.77 -6.71 -11.04
N SER A 27 18.02 -5.42 -11.29
CA SER A 27 18.51 -4.47 -10.28
C SER A 27 17.49 -3.37 -9.98
N TRP A 28 17.26 -3.15 -8.68
CA TRP A 28 16.29 -2.21 -8.16
C TRP A 28 16.90 -1.38 -7.04
N LYS A 29 16.52 -0.10 -6.97
CA LYS A 29 16.89 0.81 -5.89
C LYS A 29 15.62 1.30 -5.19
N PRO A 30 15.55 1.30 -3.85
CA PRO A 30 14.43 1.91 -3.15
C PRO A 30 14.57 3.43 -3.29
N ILE A 31 13.48 4.11 -3.64
CA ILE A 31 13.48 5.57 -3.83
C ILE A 31 12.58 6.30 -2.85
N LYS A 32 11.54 5.64 -2.32
CA LYS A 32 10.61 6.25 -1.36
C LYS A 32 9.92 5.21 -0.49
N ALA A 33 9.77 5.50 0.80
CA ALA A 33 8.79 4.82 1.64
C ALA A 33 7.41 5.45 1.40
N ILE A 34 6.44 4.63 0.98
CA ILE A 34 5.05 5.07 0.75
C ILE A 34 4.25 5.01 2.05
N THR A 35 4.49 3.99 2.87
CA THR A 35 3.93 3.87 4.21
C THR A 35 5.06 3.77 5.24
N HIS A 36 4.77 4.18 6.48
CA HIS A 36 5.68 4.04 7.61
C HIS A 36 4.87 3.96 8.92
N ASP A 37 5.44 3.31 9.92
CA ASP A 37 4.86 3.15 11.26
C ASP A 37 3.41 2.63 11.23
N SER A 38 3.09 1.79 10.25
CA SER A 38 1.76 1.24 10.08
C SER A 38 1.44 0.32 11.26
N PRO A 39 0.17 0.26 11.71
CA PRO A 39 -0.23 -0.65 12.79
C PRO A 39 -0.28 -2.12 12.32
N ARG A 40 -0.31 -2.33 11.01
CA ARG A 40 -0.46 -3.63 10.35
C ARG A 40 0.47 -3.73 9.15
N ASN A 41 0.92 -4.93 8.82
CA ASN A 41 1.64 -5.19 7.58
C ASN A 41 0.70 -4.94 6.39
N HIS A 42 1.23 -4.29 5.37
CA HIS A 42 0.60 -4.21 4.06
C HIS A 42 0.99 -5.44 3.25
N ALA A 43 0.06 -5.96 2.46
CA ALA A 43 0.29 -7.15 1.65
C ALA A 43 -0.43 -7.05 0.31
N TYR A 44 -0.05 -7.94 -0.61
CA TYR A 44 -0.73 -8.14 -1.89
C TYR A 44 -0.89 -6.88 -2.74
N VAL A 45 0.17 -6.07 -2.85
CA VAL A 45 0.17 -4.89 -3.72
C VAL A 45 -0.03 -5.30 -5.18
N ARG A 46 -1.08 -4.77 -5.80
CA ARG A 46 -1.45 -5.02 -7.20
C ARG A 46 -1.16 -3.78 -8.04
N ARG A 47 -0.69 -4.02 -9.26
CA ARG A 47 -0.58 -3.02 -10.32
C ARG A 47 -1.86 -3.05 -11.15
N PRO A 48 -2.67 -1.98 -11.15
CA PRO A 48 -3.84 -1.90 -12.03
C PRO A 48 -3.40 -1.84 -13.51
N LEU A 49 -4.27 -2.31 -14.41
CA LEU A 49 -4.06 -2.23 -15.85
C LEU A 49 -4.74 -0.97 -16.39
N ASP A 50 -4.12 -0.32 -17.37
CA ASP A 50 -4.64 0.91 -18.00
C ASP A 50 -5.05 1.99 -16.99
N ALA A 51 -4.24 2.10 -15.93
CA ALA A 51 -4.56 2.89 -14.77
C ALA A 51 -4.39 4.39 -15.03
N HIS A 52 -5.27 5.20 -14.43
CA HIS A 52 -5.02 6.62 -14.27
C HIS A 52 -3.71 6.82 -13.46
N PRO A 53 -2.89 7.84 -13.75
CA PRO A 53 -1.65 8.11 -13.00
C PRO A 53 -1.85 8.20 -11.48
N ASP A 54 -3.02 8.68 -11.04
CA ASP A 54 -3.39 8.82 -9.63
C ASP A 54 -3.78 7.49 -8.95
N PHE A 55 -3.77 6.36 -9.68
CA PHE A 55 -4.16 5.04 -9.17
C PHE A 55 -3.17 3.95 -9.63
N ALA A 56 -1.91 4.06 -9.20
CA ALA A 56 -0.82 3.21 -9.70
C ALA A 56 -0.64 1.90 -8.92
N ALA A 57 -1.12 1.83 -7.67
CA ALA A 57 -1.07 0.63 -6.86
C ALA A 57 -2.29 0.54 -5.94
N PHE A 58 -2.77 -0.68 -5.72
CA PHE A 58 -3.90 -0.99 -4.85
C PHE A 58 -3.57 -2.20 -3.97
N TRP A 59 -3.85 -2.14 -2.67
CA TRP A 59 -3.46 -3.19 -1.73
C TRP A 59 -4.33 -3.22 -0.48
N ALA A 60 -4.07 -4.20 0.38
CA ALA A 60 -4.73 -4.33 1.68
C ALA A 60 -3.74 -4.49 2.84
N ASP A 61 -4.20 -4.24 4.06
CA ASP A 61 -3.47 -4.54 5.28
C ASP A 61 -4.08 -5.70 6.08
N GLY A 62 -3.36 -6.19 7.08
CA GLY A 62 -3.86 -7.18 8.03
C GLY A 62 -2.86 -7.50 9.14
N ASN A 63 -3.37 -8.01 10.26
CA ASN A 63 -2.55 -8.55 11.34
C ASN A 63 -2.67 -10.09 11.36
N PRO A 64 -1.59 -10.85 11.10
CA PRO A 64 -1.63 -12.31 11.19
C PRO A 64 -1.68 -12.86 12.63
N ASP A 65 -1.27 -12.07 13.63
CA ASP A 65 -1.19 -12.52 15.03
C ASP A 65 -2.55 -12.47 15.73
N ARG A 66 -3.51 -11.73 15.18
CA ARG A 66 -4.86 -11.58 15.73
C ARG A 66 -5.86 -11.12 14.67
N LEU A 67 -7.14 -11.41 14.88
CA LEU A 67 -8.20 -10.88 14.03
C LEU A 67 -8.12 -9.34 13.97
N SER A 68 -8.12 -8.78 12.77
CA SER A 68 -8.12 -7.35 12.52
C SER A 68 -9.00 -7.02 11.33
N PRO A 69 -9.50 -5.79 11.21
CA PRO A 69 -10.02 -5.30 9.94
C PRO A 69 -8.95 -5.43 8.85
N SER A 70 -9.38 -5.58 7.60
CA SER A 70 -8.51 -5.44 6.43
C SER A 70 -8.99 -4.22 5.65
N ARG A 71 -8.11 -3.23 5.55
CA ARG A 71 -8.40 -1.95 4.91
C ARG A 71 -7.78 -1.92 3.53
N LEU A 72 -8.42 -1.20 2.62
CA LEU A 72 -7.99 -1.08 1.23
C LEU A 72 -7.34 0.28 1.00
N TYR A 73 -6.23 0.28 0.29
CA TYR A 73 -5.38 1.44 0.09
C TYR A 73 -4.99 1.60 -1.37
N PHE A 74 -4.72 2.83 -1.77
CA PHE A 74 -4.08 3.12 -3.05
C PHE A 74 -3.11 4.31 -2.97
N THR A 75 -2.31 4.45 -4.01
CA THR A 75 -1.40 5.58 -4.21
C THR A 75 -1.28 5.92 -5.69
N ASP A 76 -0.80 7.12 -5.98
CA ASP A 76 -0.40 7.56 -7.31
C ASP A 76 0.95 6.95 -7.73
N ARG A 77 1.36 7.23 -8.96
CA ARG A 77 2.57 6.69 -9.56
C ARG A 77 3.85 7.13 -8.86
N GLU A 78 3.86 8.34 -8.31
CA GLU A 78 4.99 8.96 -7.61
C GLU A 78 5.05 8.56 -6.13
N GLY A 79 4.03 7.86 -5.63
CA GLY A 79 3.88 7.60 -4.20
C GLY A 79 3.71 8.89 -3.40
N SER A 80 3.04 9.90 -3.95
CA SER A 80 2.97 11.25 -3.37
C SER A 80 2.05 11.33 -2.16
N GLY A 81 1.02 10.48 -2.12
CA GLY A 81 0.16 10.29 -0.95
C GLY A 81 -0.34 8.85 -0.83
N VAL A 82 -0.93 8.52 0.30
CA VAL A 82 -1.65 7.25 0.48
C VAL A 82 -3.09 7.56 0.84
N TRP A 83 -3.98 6.89 0.16
CA TRP A 83 -5.41 7.01 0.36
C TRP A 83 -5.97 5.67 0.81
N GLN A 84 -6.74 5.70 1.88
CA GLN A 84 -7.47 4.55 2.40
C GLN A 84 -8.93 4.67 1.96
N LEU A 85 -9.50 3.61 1.41
CA LEU A 85 -10.94 3.55 1.21
C LEU A 85 -11.66 3.56 2.58
N PRO A 86 -12.84 4.20 2.66
CA PRO A 86 -13.61 4.22 3.89
C PRO A 86 -14.11 2.81 4.24
N GLU A 87 -14.09 2.49 5.53
CA GLU A 87 -14.56 1.19 6.04
C GLU A 87 -16.08 1.04 5.92
N THR A 88 -16.80 2.15 5.94
CA THR A 88 -18.25 2.22 5.74
C THR A 88 -18.57 3.30 4.72
N MET A 89 -19.41 2.98 3.74
CA MET A 89 -19.87 3.91 2.72
C MET A 89 -21.37 4.12 2.92
N GLU A 90 -21.82 5.37 3.04
CA GLU A 90 -23.25 5.72 3.20
C GLU A 90 -24.00 5.76 1.86
N GLY A 91 -23.28 5.62 0.74
CA GLY A 91 -23.84 5.66 -0.60
C GLY A 91 -23.01 4.84 -1.59
N PRO A 92 -23.36 4.90 -2.90
CA PRO A 92 -22.66 4.13 -3.94
C PRO A 92 -21.19 4.54 -4.11
N THR A 93 -20.83 5.74 -3.66
CA THR A 93 -19.46 6.27 -3.69
C THR A 93 -19.18 7.04 -2.41
N ALA A 94 -17.92 7.05 -1.97
CA ALA A 94 -17.47 7.84 -0.83
C ALA A 94 -16.03 8.31 -1.09
N PRO A 95 -15.64 9.50 -0.60
CA PRO A 95 -14.27 9.96 -0.74
C PRO A 95 -13.32 9.08 0.09
N PRO A 96 -12.10 8.83 -0.40
CA PRO A 96 -11.08 8.16 0.39
C PRO A 96 -10.52 9.09 1.48
N LEU A 97 -9.89 8.49 2.48
CA LEU A 97 -9.18 9.20 3.55
C LEU A 97 -7.71 9.32 3.17
N ARG A 98 -7.19 10.55 3.07
CA ARG A 98 -5.75 10.80 2.87
C ARG A 98 -5.01 10.61 4.20
N LEU A 99 -4.00 9.75 4.22
CA LEU A 99 -3.24 9.41 5.43
C LEU A 99 -1.88 10.12 5.51
N TYR A 100 -1.21 10.30 4.36
CA TYR A 100 0.08 10.97 4.21
C TYR A 100 0.03 11.93 3.02
#